data_AF-A0A9E5FJZ2-F1
#
_entry.id   AF-A0A9E5FJZ2-F1
#
_cell.length_a   1.000
_cell.length_b   1.000
_cell.length_c   1.000
_cell.angle_alpha   90.00
_cell.angle_beta   90.00
_cell.angle_gamma   90.00
#
_symmetry.space_group_name_H-M   'P 1'
#
loop_
_entity.id
_entity.type
_entity.pdbx_description
1 polymer ?
#
loop_
_entity_poly.entity_id
_entity_poly.type
_entity_poly.pdbx_seq_one_letter_code
_entity_poly.pdbx_strand_id
1 'polypeptide(L)'
;MGNKLACIFILLCAFNSFAQKRYMVFANGYLGPHNDAYTTQNLVTQKAPGYWYNIDDTIIQRFQPIVPYYISGHHPISTSAHRSKGRAAASYLLTRFCFFRSKKGFGLNTKPNPEGYAIRYKNGQLCGQNFLQMVKDSFPKTTKKDTLDLVCHSMGYVYSVGFLSALDTHFVLGKILILAPEMPTMGDFNWNSCMEVWQYGSNLGEDKADFICFQDGIAPQAPVNHLDDLMPGKGGRVFVPRICRRGFIKSHHLQDFLWFYDLKPNEKGYFTR
;
A
#
# COMPACT_ATOMS: atom_id res chain seq x y z
N MET A 1 -68.59 28.03 -15.73
CA MET A 1 -67.81 26.76 -15.62
C MET A 1 -66.67 26.87 -16.64
N GLY A 2 -65.40 27.14 -16.34
CA GLY A 2 -64.62 26.93 -15.13
C GLY A 2 -63.42 26.02 -15.39
N ASN A 3 -62.70 26.15 -16.53
CA ASN A 3 -61.51 25.35 -16.82
C ASN A 3 -60.23 26.12 -16.45
N LYS A 4 -59.74 25.88 -15.24
CA LYS A 4 -58.37 26.25 -14.85
C LYS A 4 -57.45 25.09 -15.20
N LEU A 5 -56.64 25.27 -16.24
CA LEU A 5 -55.47 24.42 -16.49
C LEU A 5 -54.47 24.64 -15.35
N ALA A 6 -54.27 23.62 -14.51
CA ALA A 6 -53.22 23.60 -13.52
C ALA A 6 -51.92 23.14 -14.19
N CYS A 7 -51.03 24.08 -14.53
CA CYS A 7 -49.65 23.77 -14.88
C CYS A 7 -48.90 23.39 -13.59
N ILE A 8 -48.66 22.09 -13.39
CA ILE A 8 -47.77 21.59 -12.34
C ILE A 8 -46.34 21.80 -12.82
N PHE A 9 -45.67 22.85 -12.30
CA PHE A 9 -44.22 22.97 -12.37
C PHE A 9 -43.61 22.01 -11.35
N ILE A 10 -43.06 20.89 -11.82
CA ILE A 10 -42.15 20.07 -11.01
C ILE A 10 -40.82 20.81 -10.95
N LEU A 11 -40.59 21.55 -9.86
CA LEU A 11 -39.24 21.97 -9.49
C LEU A 11 -38.44 20.71 -9.14
N LEU A 12 -37.65 20.21 -10.09
CA LEU A 12 -36.51 19.33 -9.80
C LEU A 12 -35.45 20.15 -9.07
N CYS A 13 -35.66 20.38 -7.78
CA CYS A 13 -34.57 20.75 -6.89
C CYS A 13 -33.63 19.55 -6.82
N ALA A 14 -32.59 19.55 -7.65
CA ALA A 14 -31.44 18.69 -7.50
C ALA A 14 -30.76 19.05 -6.17
N PHE A 15 -31.27 18.50 -5.07
CA PHE A 15 -30.47 18.33 -3.86
C PHE A 15 -29.33 17.38 -4.24
N ASN A 16 -28.21 17.94 -4.67
CA ASN A 16 -26.93 17.26 -4.59
C ASN A 16 -26.64 17.05 -3.10
N SER A 17 -27.25 16.03 -2.50
CA SER A 17 -26.70 15.44 -1.29
C SER A 17 -25.32 14.92 -1.71
N PHE A 18 -24.27 15.60 -1.28
CA PHE A 18 -22.92 15.08 -1.47
C PHE A 18 -22.83 13.79 -0.68
N ALA A 19 -23.02 12.67 -1.37
CA ALA A 19 -22.86 11.34 -0.80
C ALA A 19 -21.40 11.20 -0.33
N GLN A 20 -21.22 10.59 0.84
CA GLN A 20 -19.92 10.27 1.40
C GLN A 20 -19.07 9.54 0.35
N LYS A 21 -17.90 10.09 0.04
CA LYS A 21 -17.00 9.52 -0.97
C LYS A 21 -16.09 8.48 -0.33
N ARG A 22 -15.63 7.55 -1.16
CA ARG A 22 -14.61 6.58 -0.84
C ARG A 22 -13.47 6.76 -1.83
N TYR A 23 -12.26 6.88 -1.32
CA TYR A 23 -11.03 7.07 -2.10
C TYR A 23 -10.16 5.81 -1.98
N MET A 24 -9.54 5.38 -3.07
CA MET A 24 -8.50 4.34 -3.07
C MET A 24 -7.18 4.98 -3.47
N VAL A 25 -6.19 4.96 -2.59
CA VAL A 25 -4.86 5.51 -2.89
C VAL A 25 -3.88 4.37 -3.15
N PHE A 26 -3.21 4.41 -4.30
CA PHE A 26 -2.18 3.47 -4.68
C PHE A 26 -0.79 4.13 -4.55
N ALA A 27 0.01 3.64 -3.60
CA ALA A 27 1.37 4.10 -3.35
C ALA A 27 2.41 3.11 -3.89
N ASN A 28 3.05 3.47 -5.00
CA ASN A 28 4.06 2.60 -5.60
C ASN A 28 5.36 2.58 -4.78
N GLY A 29 6.25 1.65 -5.13
CA GLY A 29 7.58 1.54 -4.55
C GLY A 29 8.69 2.05 -5.47
N TYR A 30 9.86 1.43 -5.36
CA TYR A 30 11.04 1.76 -6.16
C TYR A 30 10.79 1.58 -7.67
N LEU A 31 11.11 2.60 -8.47
CA LEU A 31 10.94 2.64 -9.93
C LEU A 31 12.14 2.08 -10.71
N GLY A 32 13.09 1.45 -10.01
CA GLY A 32 14.23 0.78 -10.61
C GLY A 32 15.47 1.66 -10.80
N PRO A 33 16.60 1.05 -11.20
CA PRO A 33 17.93 1.70 -11.17
C PRO A 33 18.08 2.92 -12.08
N HIS A 34 17.30 3.00 -13.16
CA HIS A 34 17.29 4.14 -14.08
C HIS A 34 16.69 5.41 -13.46
N ASN A 35 15.80 5.25 -12.47
CA ASN A 35 15.13 6.35 -11.78
C ASN A 35 15.77 6.66 -10.42
N ASP A 36 16.88 6.00 -10.07
CA ASP A 36 17.52 6.07 -8.75
C ASP A 36 18.08 7.45 -8.40
N ALA A 37 18.33 8.31 -9.40
CA ALA A 37 18.84 9.66 -9.19
C ALA A 37 17.78 10.64 -8.68
N TYR A 38 16.50 10.28 -8.77
CA TYR A 38 15.39 11.18 -8.44
C TYR A 38 14.57 10.63 -7.28
N THR A 39 13.86 11.55 -6.61
CA THR A 39 12.91 11.24 -5.55
C THR A 39 11.51 11.66 -5.95
N THR A 40 10.50 11.20 -5.20
CA THR A 40 9.11 11.64 -5.35
C THR A 40 8.95 13.16 -5.29
N GLN A 41 7.97 13.66 -6.05
CA GLN A 41 7.55 15.07 -6.06
C GLN A 41 6.37 15.34 -5.11
N ASN A 42 5.92 14.32 -4.35
CA ASN A 42 4.78 14.42 -3.42
C ASN A 42 3.47 14.87 -4.06
N LEU A 43 3.31 14.56 -5.36
CA LEU A 43 2.11 14.84 -6.14
C LEU A 43 1.11 13.69 -6.05
N VAL A 44 -0.17 14.05 -6.21
CA VAL A 44 -1.27 13.10 -6.35
C VAL A 44 -1.85 13.21 -7.75
N THR A 45 -2.16 12.09 -8.37
CA THR A 45 -2.79 12.05 -9.71
C THR A 45 -3.86 10.97 -9.79
N GLN A 46 -4.83 11.15 -10.68
CA GLN A 46 -5.77 10.08 -11.04
C GLN A 46 -5.28 9.24 -12.22
N LYS A 47 -4.19 9.67 -12.89
CA LYS A 47 -3.59 8.92 -14.00
C LYS A 47 -2.78 7.75 -13.45
N ALA A 48 -3.22 6.53 -13.74
CA ALA A 48 -2.53 5.31 -13.36
C ALA A 48 -1.10 5.28 -13.94
N PRO A 49 -0.06 5.07 -13.12
CA PRO A 49 1.28 4.78 -13.63
C PRO A 49 1.35 3.32 -14.11
N GLY A 50 2.19 3.03 -15.11
CA GLY A 50 2.41 1.65 -15.58
C GLY A 50 3.01 0.68 -14.55
N TYR A 51 3.22 1.13 -13.31
CA TYR A 51 3.79 0.35 -12.21
C TYR A 51 2.90 -0.80 -11.73
N TRP A 52 1.57 -0.64 -11.82
CA TRP A 52 0.61 -1.54 -11.16
C TRP A 52 0.19 -2.74 -12.00
N TYR A 53 0.57 -2.81 -13.28
CA TYR A 53 0.35 -3.96 -14.15
C TYR A 53 -1.09 -4.54 -14.09
N ASN A 54 -2.11 -3.67 -13.97
CA ASN A 54 -3.55 -3.98 -13.88
C ASN A 54 -4.02 -4.59 -12.53
N ILE A 55 -3.15 -4.69 -11.52
CA ILE A 55 -3.55 -5.08 -10.15
C ILE A 55 -4.49 -4.03 -9.56
N ASP A 56 -4.21 -2.76 -9.83
CA ASP A 56 -5.05 -1.62 -9.48
C ASP A 56 -6.46 -1.74 -10.05
N ASP A 57 -6.62 -2.03 -11.34
CA ASP A 57 -7.94 -2.19 -11.97
C ASP A 57 -8.80 -3.24 -11.26
N THR A 58 -8.20 -4.38 -10.92
CA THR A 58 -8.91 -5.47 -10.24
C THR A 58 -9.33 -5.08 -8.83
N ILE A 59 -8.46 -4.40 -8.08
CA ILE A 59 -8.78 -3.91 -6.73
C ILE A 59 -9.88 -2.84 -6.81
N ILE A 60 -9.76 -1.89 -7.73
CA ILE A 60 -10.74 -0.83 -7.96
C ILE A 60 -12.11 -1.43 -8.24
N GLN A 61 -12.18 -2.48 -9.06
CA GLN A 61 -13.43 -3.17 -9.38
C GLN A 61 -14.11 -3.77 -8.13
N ARG A 62 -13.34 -4.35 -7.21
CA ARG A 62 -13.86 -4.92 -5.94
C ARG A 62 -14.38 -3.87 -4.96
N PHE A 63 -14.06 -2.59 -5.17
CA PHE A 63 -14.39 -1.49 -4.26
C PHE A 63 -15.43 -0.51 -4.80
N GLN A 64 -15.98 -0.73 -6.00
CA GLN A 64 -16.92 0.20 -6.62
C GLN A 64 -18.17 0.49 -5.76
N PRO A 65 -18.73 1.72 -5.82
CA PRO A 65 -18.12 2.95 -6.35
C PRO A 65 -16.93 3.45 -5.51
N ILE A 66 -15.80 3.77 -6.15
CA ILE A 66 -14.58 4.32 -5.52
C ILE A 66 -13.83 5.27 -6.46
N VAL A 67 -13.15 6.29 -5.89
CA VAL A 67 -12.33 7.24 -6.64
C VAL A 67 -10.84 6.90 -6.46
N PRO A 68 -10.15 6.41 -7.51
CA PRO A 68 -8.74 6.04 -7.41
C PRO A 68 -7.81 7.24 -7.54
N TYR A 69 -6.73 7.22 -6.76
CA TYR A 69 -5.61 8.14 -6.82
C TYR A 69 -4.30 7.39 -6.72
N TYR A 70 -3.24 7.96 -7.28
CA TYR A 70 -1.90 7.38 -7.32
C TYR A 70 -0.90 8.37 -6.75
N ILE A 71 -0.03 7.87 -5.89
CA ILE A 71 1.07 8.62 -5.27
C ILE A 71 2.39 7.89 -5.47
N SER A 72 3.47 8.65 -5.63
CA SER A 72 4.79 8.08 -5.87
C SER A 72 5.55 7.89 -4.56
N GLY A 73 5.71 6.65 -4.08
CA GLY A 73 6.56 6.30 -2.93
C GLY A 73 8.03 6.11 -3.28
N HIS A 74 8.41 6.32 -4.55
CA HIS A 74 9.77 6.14 -5.06
C HIS A 74 10.79 7.04 -4.35
N HIS A 75 11.89 6.41 -3.90
CA HIS A 75 13.06 7.09 -3.37
C HIS A 75 14.34 6.38 -3.86
N PRO A 76 15.48 7.08 -3.89
CA PRO A 76 16.77 6.46 -4.19
C PRO A 76 17.10 5.29 -3.25
N ILE A 77 17.86 4.32 -3.76
CA ILE A 77 18.30 3.15 -2.99
C ILE A 77 19.11 3.50 -1.74
N SER A 78 19.69 4.71 -1.68
CA SER A 78 20.35 5.23 -0.48
C SER A 78 19.41 5.32 0.73
N THR A 79 18.11 5.48 0.49
CA THR A 79 17.08 5.48 1.54
C THR A 79 16.63 4.07 1.93
N SER A 80 17.01 3.04 1.16
CA SER A 80 16.60 1.65 1.40
C SER A 80 17.38 0.96 2.53
N ALA A 81 16.90 -0.21 2.97
CA ALA A 81 17.67 -1.13 3.82
C ALA A 81 18.97 -1.59 3.14
N HIS A 82 19.02 -1.61 1.80
CA HIS A 82 20.26 -1.86 1.07
C HIS A 82 21.25 -0.72 1.19
N ARG A 83 20.81 0.55 1.26
CA ARG A 83 21.64 1.78 1.30
C ARG A 83 22.52 2.04 0.07
N SER A 84 22.83 1.05 -0.75
CA SER A 84 23.57 1.22 -2.00
C SER A 84 23.32 0.09 -2.99
N LYS A 85 23.56 0.36 -4.28
CA LYS A 85 23.48 -0.65 -5.35
C LYS A 85 24.44 -1.81 -5.12
N GLY A 86 25.65 -1.53 -4.61
CA GLY A 86 26.64 -2.56 -4.30
C GLY A 86 26.17 -3.53 -3.21
N ARG A 87 25.52 -3.02 -2.16
CA ARG A 87 24.94 -3.85 -1.09
C ARG A 87 23.75 -4.67 -1.58
N ALA A 88 22.93 -4.12 -2.48
CA ALA A 88 21.87 -4.87 -3.14
C ALA A 88 22.43 -5.99 -4.03
N ALA A 89 23.46 -5.70 -4.84
CA ALA A 89 24.12 -6.69 -5.68
C ALA A 89 24.78 -7.81 -4.85
N ALA A 90 25.48 -7.46 -3.77
CA ALA A 90 26.07 -8.44 -2.86
C ALA A 90 25.00 -9.35 -2.24
N SER A 91 23.88 -8.77 -1.77
CA SER A 91 22.73 -9.50 -1.25
C SER A 91 22.17 -10.48 -2.27
N TYR A 92 22.02 -10.04 -3.52
CA TYR A 92 21.53 -10.87 -4.62
C TYR A 92 22.47 -12.05 -4.89
N LEU A 93 23.78 -11.81 -4.99
CA LEU A 93 24.76 -12.87 -5.26
C LEU A 93 24.82 -13.90 -4.12
N LEU A 94 24.87 -13.44 -2.86
CA LEU A 94 24.94 -14.31 -1.68
C LEU A 94 23.70 -15.19 -1.54
N THR A 95 22.51 -14.67 -1.81
CA THR A 95 21.27 -15.42 -1.61
C THR A 95 20.86 -16.27 -2.81
N ARG A 96 21.33 -15.92 -4.01
CA ARG A 96 21.06 -16.68 -5.23
C ARG A 96 22.00 -17.87 -5.41
N PHE A 97 23.30 -17.68 -5.15
CA PHE A 97 24.33 -18.66 -5.52
C PHE A 97 24.88 -19.45 -4.34
N CYS A 98 24.64 -19.02 -3.10
CA CYS A 98 24.98 -19.87 -1.96
C CYS A 98 23.81 -20.83 -1.67
N PHE A 99 24.06 -22.13 -1.85
CA PHE A 99 23.13 -23.25 -1.59
C PHE A 99 22.78 -23.44 -0.09
N PHE A 100 22.90 -22.40 0.73
CA PHE A 100 22.53 -22.49 2.13
C PHE A 100 21.01 -22.62 2.23
N ARG A 101 20.55 -23.76 2.74
CA ARG A 101 19.17 -23.97 3.23
C ARG A 101 18.88 -23.17 4.51
N SER A 102 19.51 -22.01 4.64
CA SER A 102 19.33 -21.11 5.78
C SER A 102 17.93 -20.51 5.73
N LYS A 103 17.28 -20.51 6.88
CA LYS A 103 16.02 -19.81 7.14
C LYS A 103 16.23 -18.49 7.90
N LYS A 104 17.48 -18.20 8.32
CA LYS A 104 17.83 -17.12 9.25
C LYS A 104 18.22 -15.79 8.56
N GLY A 105 17.71 -15.53 7.35
CA GLY A 105 17.96 -14.25 6.66
C GLY A 105 19.43 -14.00 6.26
N PHE A 106 20.31 -14.99 6.31
CA PHE A 106 21.74 -14.80 6.02
C PHE A 106 21.96 -14.29 4.60
N GLY A 107 22.74 -13.23 4.43
CA GLY A 107 22.99 -12.59 3.14
C GLY A 107 21.93 -11.57 2.71
N LEU A 108 20.82 -11.44 3.46
CA LEU A 108 19.83 -10.37 3.24
C LEU A 108 20.17 -9.12 4.06
N ASN A 109 19.79 -7.96 3.52
CA ASN A 109 19.88 -6.68 4.22
C ASN A 109 18.63 -6.44 5.08
N THR A 110 18.55 -7.12 6.23
CA THR A 110 17.39 -7.03 7.15
C THR A 110 17.46 -5.84 8.11
N LYS A 111 18.61 -5.19 8.23
CA LYS A 111 18.76 -4.02 9.12
C LYS A 111 18.06 -2.80 8.51
N PRO A 112 17.15 -2.14 9.22
CA PRO A 112 16.46 -0.97 8.71
C PRO A 112 17.42 0.21 8.51
N ASN A 113 16.96 1.19 7.74
CA ASN A 113 17.65 2.46 7.48
C ASN A 113 16.85 3.61 8.12
N PRO A 114 17.18 4.02 9.36
CA PRO A 114 16.42 5.07 10.07
C PRO A 114 16.41 6.42 9.35
N GLU A 115 17.53 6.81 8.74
CA GLU A 115 17.60 8.07 7.98
C GLU A 115 16.67 8.00 6.75
N GLY A 116 16.74 6.89 6.02
CA GLY A 116 15.88 6.63 4.87
C GLY A 116 14.40 6.50 5.24
N TYR A 117 14.09 5.97 6.42
CA TYR A 117 12.74 5.93 6.97
C TYR A 117 12.20 7.35 7.18
N ALA A 118 12.94 8.20 7.89
CA ALA A 118 12.51 9.55 8.22
C ALA A 118 12.24 10.40 6.98
N ILE A 119 13.10 10.30 5.96
CA ILE A 119 12.91 10.99 4.67
C ILE A 119 11.61 10.54 3.99
N ARG A 120 11.41 9.22 3.86
CA ARG A 120 10.23 8.65 3.21
C ARG A 120 8.94 9.02 3.93
N TYR A 121 8.95 8.90 5.25
CA TYR A 121 7.81 9.26 6.10
C TYR A 121 7.45 10.75 5.94
N LYS A 122 8.44 11.64 6.01
CA LYS A 122 8.20 13.08 5.88
C LYS A 122 7.65 13.47 4.51
N ASN A 123 8.19 12.88 3.44
CA ASN A 123 7.66 13.09 2.09
C ASN A 123 6.22 12.57 1.96
N GLY A 124 5.91 11.44 2.60
CA GLY A 124 4.56 10.91 2.71
C GLY A 124 3.59 11.89 3.38
N GLN A 125 4.00 12.49 4.51
CA GLN A 125 3.20 13.51 5.20
C GLN A 125 2.90 14.72 4.31
N LEU A 126 3.91 15.22 3.59
CA LEU A 126 3.73 16.33 2.64
C LEU A 126 2.74 15.96 1.53
N CYS A 127 2.81 14.74 1.01
CA CYS A 127 1.85 14.24 0.03
C CYS A 127 0.42 14.13 0.59
N GLY A 128 0.27 13.68 1.84
CA GLY A 128 -1.02 13.66 2.53
C GLY A 128 -1.63 15.05 2.67
N GLN A 129 -0.82 16.06 3.02
CA GLN A 129 -1.26 17.45 3.06
C GLN A 129 -1.69 17.96 1.67
N ASN A 130 -0.93 17.63 0.62
CA ASN A 130 -1.28 17.98 -0.76
C ASN A 130 -2.59 17.29 -1.21
N PHE A 131 -2.78 16.03 -0.83
CA PHE A 131 -4.02 15.29 -1.09
C PHE A 131 -5.21 15.95 -0.42
N LEU A 132 -5.08 16.24 0.88
CA LEU A 132 -6.13 16.91 1.65
C LEU A 132 -6.53 18.22 1.00
N GLN A 133 -5.55 19.04 0.60
CA GLN A 133 -5.79 20.31 -0.06
C GLN A 133 -6.50 20.15 -1.41
N MET A 134 -6.19 19.10 -2.17
CA MET A 134 -6.82 18.81 -3.46
C MET A 134 -8.28 18.38 -3.32
N VAL A 135 -8.62 17.62 -2.27
CA VAL A 135 -9.98 17.07 -2.08
C VAL A 135 -10.83 17.88 -1.11
N LYS A 136 -10.28 18.90 -0.44
CA LYS A 136 -10.99 19.68 0.59
C LYS A 136 -12.31 20.28 0.09
N ASP A 137 -12.33 20.80 -1.14
CA ASP A 137 -13.51 21.46 -1.71
C ASP A 137 -14.57 20.44 -2.15
N SER A 138 -14.15 19.17 -2.26
CA SER A 138 -15.01 18.03 -2.53
C SER A 138 -15.60 17.41 -1.26
N PHE A 139 -15.20 17.85 -0.06
CA PHE A 139 -15.74 17.30 1.17
C PHE A 139 -17.22 17.65 1.30
N PRO A 140 -18.04 16.69 1.73
CA PRO A 140 -19.43 16.98 2.02
C PRO A 140 -19.49 18.02 3.14
N LYS A 141 -20.41 18.98 3.06
CA LYS A 141 -20.74 19.92 4.18
C LYS A 141 -21.40 19.22 5.38
N THR A 142 -21.25 17.89 5.48
CA THR A 142 -21.86 17.04 6.49
C THR A 142 -20.84 16.72 7.57
N THR A 143 -21.31 16.24 8.72
CA THR A 143 -20.45 15.78 9.82
C THR A 143 -19.78 14.43 9.56
N LYS A 144 -20.13 13.71 8.49
CA LYS A 144 -19.56 12.41 8.14
C LYS A 144 -18.30 12.59 7.30
N LYS A 145 -17.20 11.98 7.75
CA LYS A 145 -15.91 11.97 7.04
C LYS A 145 -15.94 10.99 5.88
N ASP A 146 -15.33 11.33 4.75
CA ASP A 146 -15.09 10.40 3.65
C ASP A 146 -14.20 9.22 4.10
N THR A 147 -14.24 8.11 3.36
CA THR A 147 -13.40 6.93 3.65
C THR A 147 -12.18 6.88 2.75
N LEU A 148 -11.03 6.52 3.31
CA LEU A 148 -9.75 6.40 2.60
C LEU A 148 -9.21 4.97 2.72
N ASP A 149 -9.23 4.23 1.61
CA ASP A 149 -8.52 2.96 1.44
C ASP A 149 -7.15 3.21 0.83
N LEU A 150 -6.22 2.28 1.06
CA LEU A 150 -4.86 2.41 0.56
C LEU A 150 -4.25 1.07 0.19
N VAL A 151 -3.56 1.04 -0.95
CA VAL A 151 -2.70 -0.07 -1.37
C VAL A 151 -1.29 0.47 -1.51
N CYS A 152 -0.32 -0.13 -0.83
CA CYS A 152 1.08 0.27 -0.96
C CYS A 152 1.98 -0.91 -1.27
N HIS A 153 3.11 -0.61 -1.92
CA HIS A 153 4.10 -1.60 -2.28
C HIS A 153 5.52 -1.17 -1.93
N SER A 154 6.34 -2.06 -1.37
CA SER A 154 7.79 -1.84 -1.20
C SER A 154 8.11 -0.56 -0.43
N MET A 155 8.93 0.33 -1.01
CA MET A 155 9.24 1.66 -0.45
C MET A 155 8.01 2.51 -0.15
N GLY A 156 6.92 2.29 -0.88
CA GLY A 156 5.66 2.98 -0.73
C GLY A 156 5.01 2.73 0.62
N TYR A 157 5.38 1.69 1.36
CA TYR A 157 4.86 1.44 2.70
C TYR A 157 5.16 2.58 3.67
N VAL A 158 6.43 2.90 3.92
CA VAL A 158 6.81 3.97 4.87
C VAL A 158 6.25 5.33 4.42
N TYR A 159 6.27 5.57 3.12
CA TYR A 159 5.66 6.75 2.51
C TYR A 159 4.15 6.84 2.82
N SER A 160 3.45 5.70 2.72
CA SER A 160 2.03 5.62 3.03
C SER A 160 1.72 5.81 4.50
N VAL A 161 2.57 5.33 5.42
CA VAL A 161 2.39 5.60 6.85
C VAL A 161 2.46 7.11 7.11
N GLY A 162 3.43 7.80 6.50
CA GLY A 162 3.51 9.27 6.54
C GLY A 162 2.25 9.93 5.96
N PHE A 163 1.79 9.47 4.80
CA PHE A 163 0.55 9.94 4.15
C PHE A 163 -0.68 9.79 5.06
N LEU A 164 -0.88 8.61 5.64
CA LEU A 164 -2.01 8.32 6.54
C LEU A 164 -1.94 9.17 7.82
N SER A 165 -0.75 9.38 8.39
CA SER A 165 -0.58 10.22 9.59
C SER A 165 -1.01 11.67 9.40
N ALA A 166 -1.04 12.17 8.16
CA ALA A 166 -1.52 13.52 7.86
C ALA A 166 -3.05 13.58 7.65
N LEU A 167 -3.72 12.43 7.59
CA LEU A 167 -5.11 12.29 7.12
C LEU A 167 -6.03 11.57 8.11
N ASP A 168 -5.49 10.90 9.12
CA ASP A 168 -6.21 10.08 10.11
C ASP A 168 -7.31 10.85 10.87
N THR A 169 -7.10 12.15 11.09
CA THR A 169 -8.11 13.03 11.71
C THR A 169 -9.14 13.57 10.71
N HIS A 170 -8.92 13.42 9.40
CA HIS A 170 -9.79 13.97 8.35
C HIS A 170 -10.65 12.92 7.67
N PHE A 171 -10.22 11.67 7.65
CA PHE A 171 -10.90 10.55 6.99
C PHE A 171 -11.28 9.44 7.97
N VAL A 172 -12.28 8.64 7.61
CA VAL A 172 -12.36 7.27 8.14
C VAL A 172 -11.30 6.45 7.44
N LEU A 173 -10.33 5.92 8.17
CA LEU A 173 -9.33 5.02 7.60
C LEU A 173 -9.99 3.68 7.27
N GLY A 174 -10.08 3.40 5.98
CA GLY A 174 -10.72 2.22 5.44
C GLY A 174 -9.83 0.99 5.53
N LYS A 175 -9.77 0.25 4.43
CA LYS A 175 -9.01 -0.98 4.29
C LYS A 175 -7.64 -0.69 3.69
N ILE A 176 -6.61 -1.33 4.24
CA ILE A 176 -5.21 -1.10 3.85
C ILE A 176 -4.60 -2.43 3.40
N LEU A 177 -4.02 -2.44 2.19
CA LEU A 177 -3.27 -3.58 1.64
C LEU A 177 -1.79 -3.19 1.49
N ILE A 178 -0.93 -3.92 2.18
CA ILE A 178 0.50 -3.67 2.25
C ILE A 178 1.23 -4.80 1.53
N LEU A 179 1.79 -4.54 0.36
CA LEU A 179 2.46 -5.52 -0.48
C LEU A 179 3.98 -5.41 -0.33
N ALA A 180 4.65 -6.50 0.05
CA ALA A 180 6.10 -6.60 0.20
C ALA A 180 6.76 -5.34 0.82
N PRO A 181 6.29 -4.87 2.00
CA PRO A 181 6.74 -3.60 2.56
C PRO A 181 8.23 -3.59 2.85
N GLU A 182 8.85 -2.43 2.64
CA GLU A 182 10.24 -2.20 3.04
C GLU A 182 10.30 -1.44 4.37
N MET A 183 11.19 -1.88 5.27
CA MET A 183 11.30 -1.39 6.66
C MET A 183 9.98 -1.43 7.45
N PRO A 184 9.23 -2.55 7.43
CA PRO A 184 7.91 -2.66 8.07
C PRO A 184 7.95 -2.51 9.60
N THR A 185 9.09 -2.79 10.23
CA THR A 185 9.28 -2.77 11.69
C THR A 185 9.56 -1.38 12.26
N MET A 186 9.60 -0.35 11.43
CA MET A 186 9.95 1.01 11.83
C MET A 186 8.69 1.86 12.00
N GLY A 187 8.70 2.70 13.04
CA GLY A 187 7.64 3.65 13.34
C GLY A 187 6.43 3.01 14.02
N ASP A 188 5.61 3.88 14.61
CA ASP A 188 4.43 3.48 15.37
C ASP A 188 3.19 4.06 14.67
N PHE A 189 2.34 3.19 14.15
CA PHE A 189 1.05 3.57 13.59
C PHE A 189 -0.03 2.67 14.18
N ASN A 190 -1.12 3.27 14.65
CA ASN A 190 -2.22 2.53 15.23
C ASN A 190 -3.08 1.89 14.14
N TRP A 191 -2.74 0.67 13.71
CA TRP A 191 -3.50 -0.07 12.69
C TRP A 191 -4.93 -0.42 13.13
N ASN A 192 -5.22 -0.43 14.44
CA ASN A 192 -6.59 -0.59 14.93
C ASN A 192 -7.48 0.63 14.64
N SER A 193 -6.94 1.75 14.16
CA SER A 193 -7.73 2.87 13.63
C SER A 193 -8.31 2.61 12.23
N CYS A 194 -7.71 1.70 11.46
CA CYS A 194 -8.19 1.27 10.15
C CYS A 194 -9.37 0.29 10.28
N MET A 195 -10.20 0.15 9.25
CA MET A 195 -11.23 -0.88 9.20
C MET A 195 -10.63 -2.29 9.13
N GLU A 196 -9.63 -2.47 8.27
CA GLU A 196 -8.96 -3.76 8.02
C GLU A 196 -7.56 -3.52 7.43
N VAL A 197 -6.56 -4.33 7.80
CA VAL A 197 -5.17 -4.18 7.35
C VAL A 197 -4.54 -5.53 7.04
N TRP A 198 -4.08 -5.71 5.81
CA TRP A 198 -3.39 -6.93 5.38
C TRP A 198 -1.97 -6.63 4.93
N GLN A 199 -0.99 -7.39 5.46
CA GLN A 199 0.36 -7.44 4.92
C GLN A 199 0.58 -8.72 4.13
N TYR A 200 0.97 -8.56 2.87
CA TYR A 200 1.31 -9.62 1.95
C TYR A 200 2.81 -9.64 1.71
N GLY A 201 3.45 -10.80 1.78
CA GLY A 201 4.88 -10.88 1.49
C GLY A 201 5.49 -12.25 1.76
N SER A 202 6.82 -12.27 1.84
CA SER A 202 7.57 -13.48 2.21
C SER A 202 7.51 -13.74 3.72
N ASN A 203 7.72 -15.00 4.11
CA ASN A 203 7.60 -15.49 5.48
C ASN A 203 8.96 -15.56 6.21
N LEU A 204 9.87 -14.63 5.92
CA LEU A 204 11.17 -14.58 6.58
C LEU A 204 11.00 -14.46 8.10
N GLY A 205 11.72 -15.30 8.85
CA GLY A 205 11.67 -15.30 10.32
C GLY A 205 10.57 -16.14 10.95
N GLU A 206 9.60 -16.65 10.16
CA GLU A 206 8.55 -17.54 10.67
C GLU A 206 9.06 -18.96 10.96
N ASP A 207 8.37 -19.72 11.83
CA ASP A 207 8.71 -21.13 12.12
C ASP A 207 8.82 -21.99 10.85
N LYS A 208 7.92 -21.73 9.89
CA LYS A 208 7.86 -22.40 8.58
C LYS A 208 8.46 -21.55 7.46
N ALA A 209 9.40 -20.66 7.79
CA ALA A 209 10.11 -19.82 6.84
C ALA A 209 10.69 -20.64 5.67
N ASP A 210 10.54 -20.08 4.48
CA ASP A 210 11.17 -20.61 3.29
C ASP A 210 12.69 -20.42 3.34
N PHE A 211 13.42 -21.22 2.55
CA PHE A 211 14.84 -21.02 2.37
C PHE A 211 15.15 -19.67 1.74
N ILE A 212 16.33 -19.14 2.05
CA ILE A 212 16.75 -17.80 1.65
C ILE A 212 16.61 -17.51 0.15
N CYS A 213 16.84 -18.50 -0.71
CA CYS A 213 16.72 -18.36 -2.16
C CYS A 213 15.27 -18.15 -2.64
N PHE A 214 14.27 -18.41 -1.80
CA PHE A 214 12.85 -18.16 -2.03
C PHE A 214 12.32 -16.91 -1.32
N GLN A 215 13.14 -16.26 -0.48
CA GLN A 215 12.76 -15.05 0.23
C GLN A 215 12.82 -13.82 -0.70
N ASP A 216 12.03 -12.81 -0.37
CA ASP A 216 12.19 -11.46 -0.91
C ASP A 216 13.55 -10.90 -0.46
N GLY A 217 14.39 -10.57 -1.43
CA GLY A 217 15.66 -9.94 -1.16
C GLY A 217 15.80 -8.51 -1.63
N ILE A 218 14.79 -7.97 -2.31
CA ILE A 218 14.68 -6.55 -2.65
C ILE A 218 14.24 -5.74 -1.42
N ALA A 219 13.26 -6.27 -0.68
CA ALA A 219 12.85 -5.78 0.62
C ALA A 219 12.73 -6.97 1.56
N PRO A 220 13.81 -7.36 2.28
CA PRO A 220 13.73 -8.44 3.25
C PRO A 220 12.58 -8.22 4.24
N GLN A 221 11.63 -9.16 4.21
CA GLN A 221 10.33 -8.99 4.85
C GLN A 221 10.41 -9.24 6.36
N ALA A 222 9.61 -8.50 7.11
CA ALA A 222 9.38 -8.66 8.54
C ALA A 222 7.93 -8.25 8.86
N PRO A 223 7.37 -8.61 10.04
CA PRO A 223 6.05 -8.14 10.43
C PRO A 223 6.01 -6.60 10.43
N VAL A 224 4.92 -6.04 9.89
CA VAL A 224 4.59 -4.63 10.11
C VAL A 224 4.40 -4.39 11.61
N ASN A 225 5.03 -3.34 12.13
CA ASN A 225 4.95 -3.01 13.54
C ASN A 225 3.49 -2.85 13.96
N HIS A 226 3.12 -3.40 15.12
CA HIS A 226 1.74 -3.45 15.65
C HIS A 226 0.69 -4.19 14.82
N LEU A 227 1.08 -4.93 13.78
CA LEU A 227 0.12 -5.69 12.99
C LEU A 227 -0.40 -6.93 13.73
N ASP A 228 0.42 -7.53 14.58
CA ASP A 228 0.01 -8.67 15.41
C ASP A 228 -0.87 -8.24 16.61
N ASP A 229 -0.95 -6.93 16.88
CA ASP A 229 -1.79 -6.32 17.92
C ASP A 229 -3.21 -5.98 17.42
N LEU A 230 -3.55 -6.35 16.18
CA LEU A 230 -4.86 -6.11 15.59
C LEU A 230 -5.97 -6.86 16.34
N MET A 231 -7.11 -6.18 16.54
CA MET A 231 -8.30 -6.86 17.05
C MET A 231 -8.74 -7.99 16.09
N PRO A 232 -9.37 -9.05 16.61
CA PRO A 232 -9.85 -10.16 15.77
C PRO A 232 -10.69 -9.68 14.59
N GLY A 233 -10.39 -10.20 13.40
CA GLY A 233 -11.10 -9.85 12.16
C GLY A 233 -10.62 -8.56 11.47
N LYS A 234 -9.65 -7.83 12.04
CA LYS A 234 -9.11 -6.60 11.42
C LYS A 234 -7.92 -6.83 10.49
N GLY A 235 -7.56 -8.08 10.22
CA GLY A 235 -6.59 -8.45 9.20
C GLY A 235 -5.42 -9.28 9.71
N GLY A 236 -4.21 -8.99 9.24
CA GLY A 236 -2.98 -9.69 9.62
C GLY A 236 -2.04 -9.97 8.44
N ARG A 237 -1.25 -11.05 8.54
CA ARG A 237 -0.23 -11.41 7.53
C ARG A 237 -0.65 -12.57 6.65
N VAL A 238 -0.35 -12.44 5.36
CA VAL A 238 -0.57 -13.45 4.31
C VAL A 238 0.74 -13.65 3.57
N PHE A 239 1.12 -14.92 3.39
CA PHE A 239 2.39 -15.27 2.77
C PHE A 239 2.20 -15.77 1.35
N VAL A 240 3.17 -15.46 0.49
CA VAL A 240 3.19 -15.94 -0.90
C VAL A 240 3.05 -17.48 -0.92
N PRO A 241 2.03 -18.05 -1.59
CA PRO A 241 1.81 -19.48 -1.62
C PRO A 241 3.00 -20.25 -2.19
N ARG A 242 3.23 -21.48 -1.70
CA ARG A 242 4.40 -22.26 -2.11
C ARG A 242 4.43 -22.64 -3.59
N ILE A 243 3.25 -22.73 -4.19
CA ILE A 243 3.05 -23.04 -5.61
C ILE A 243 3.41 -21.87 -6.54
N CYS A 244 3.51 -20.65 -5.99
CA CYS A 244 3.82 -19.45 -6.76
C CYS A 244 5.33 -19.28 -6.96
N ARG A 245 5.70 -18.48 -7.97
CA ARG A 245 7.09 -18.10 -8.22
C ARG A 245 7.60 -17.28 -7.04
N ARG A 246 8.75 -17.68 -6.51
CA ARG A 246 9.39 -17.07 -5.34
C ARG A 246 10.89 -16.95 -5.54
N GLY A 247 11.50 -16.03 -4.80
CA GLY A 247 12.93 -15.77 -4.77
C GLY A 247 13.24 -14.29 -4.78
N PHE A 248 14.53 -13.95 -4.79
CA PHE A 248 15.02 -12.61 -4.48
C PHE A 248 14.20 -11.46 -5.09
N ILE A 249 13.95 -11.53 -6.41
CA ILE A 249 13.17 -10.55 -7.15
C ILE A 249 11.69 -10.96 -7.22
N LYS A 250 11.41 -12.25 -7.39
CA LYS A 250 10.08 -12.80 -7.65
C LYS A 250 9.13 -12.66 -6.47
N SER A 251 9.62 -12.80 -5.25
CA SER A 251 8.82 -12.59 -4.05
C SER A 251 8.53 -11.11 -3.75
N HIS A 252 9.11 -10.20 -4.53
CA HIS A 252 8.91 -8.75 -4.42
C HIS A 252 8.10 -8.17 -5.57
N HIS A 253 8.29 -8.68 -6.79
CA HIS A 253 7.74 -8.03 -7.97
C HIS A 253 6.22 -8.19 -8.06
N LEU A 254 5.50 -7.08 -8.28
CA LEU A 254 4.02 -7.06 -8.32
C LEU A 254 3.40 -8.10 -9.27
N GLN A 255 3.99 -8.31 -10.45
CA GLN A 255 3.48 -9.32 -11.40
C GLN A 255 3.58 -10.77 -10.90
N ASP A 256 4.26 -11.03 -9.80
CA ASP A 256 4.31 -12.35 -9.17
C ASP A 256 3.33 -12.45 -7.97
N PHE A 257 2.57 -11.38 -7.68
CA PHE A 257 1.46 -11.35 -6.71
C PHE A 257 0.09 -11.71 -7.31
N LEU A 258 0.03 -12.23 -8.54
CA LEU A 258 -1.23 -12.56 -9.23
C LEU A 258 -2.09 -13.61 -8.49
N TRP A 259 -1.49 -14.38 -7.58
CA TRP A 259 -2.19 -15.30 -6.69
C TRP A 259 -3.22 -14.61 -5.80
N PHE A 260 -3.12 -13.29 -5.62
CA PHE A 260 -4.15 -12.45 -5.01
C PHE A 260 -5.53 -12.59 -5.68
N TYR A 261 -5.55 -12.90 -6.98
CA TYR A 261 -6.79 -13.08 -7.73
C TYR A 261 -7.49 -14.39 -7.40
N ASP A 262 -6.77 -15.38 -6.90
CA ASP A 262 -7.30 -16.70 -6.60
C ASP A 262 -7.93 -16.79 -5.20
N LEU A 263 -7.72 -15.76 -4.36
CA LEU A 263 -8.30 -15.69 -3.02
C LEU A 263 -9.83 -15.55 -3.08
N LYS A 264 -10.52 -16.32 -2.25
CA LYS A 264 -11.99 -16.35 -2.14
C LYS A 264 -12.49 -15.52 -0.95
N PRO A 265 -13.78 -15.08 -0.94
CA PRO A 265 -14.34 -14.22 0.11
C PRO A 265 -14.16 -14.67 1.57
N ASN A 266 -14.07 -15.97 1.81
CA ASN A 266 -13.90 -16.56 3.14
C ASN A 266 -12.44 -16.89 3.48
N GLU A 267 -11.49 -16.58 2.59
CA GLU A 267 -10.08 -16.86 2.79
C GLU A 267 -9.35 -15.68 3.45
N LYS A 268 -8.39 -16.02 4.32
CA LYS A 268 -7.54 -15.05 5.00
C LYS A 268 -6.82 -14.19 3.95
N GLY A 269 -6.98 -12.88 4.05
CA GLY A 269 -6.39 -11.93 3.11
C GLY A 269 -7.32 -11.37 2.07
N TYR A 270 -8.51 -11.94 1.86
CA TYR A 270 -9.38 -11.50 0.78
C TYR A 270 -9.74 -10.01 0.90
N PHE A 271 -9.21 -9.20 -0.04
CA PHE A 271 -9.31 -7.75 0.01
C PHE A 271 -10.44 -7.26 -0.90
N THR A 272 -11.54 -6.84 -0.28
CA THR A 272 -12.76 -6.32 -0.92
C THR A 272 -13.37 -5.23 -0.05
N ARG A 273 -14.32 -4.44 -0.57
CA ARG A 273 -15.04 -3.38 0.16
C ARG A 273 -15.61 -3.81 1.52
#